data_AF-A0A4Q2ZEC3-F1
#
_entry.id   AF-A0A4Q2ZEC3-F1
#
_cell.length_a   1.000
_cell.length_b   1.000
_cell.length_c   1.000
_cell.angle_alpha   90.00
_cell.angle_beta   90.00
_cell.angle_gamma   90.00
#
_symmetry.space_group_name_H-M   'P 1'
#
loop_
_entity.id
_entity.type
_entity.pdbx_description
1 polymer ?
#
loop_
_entity_poly.entity_id
_entity_poly.type
_entity_poly.pdbx_seq_one_letter_code
_entity_poly.pdbx_strand_id
1 'polypeptide(L)'
;MSKRLLAITLAFALPAPAFAQSEELTEIRGDKPFTFRSDRAYFLFRSDSGVSPVFLRIPTEAEMQAYDAAKREAFAKAEPKLVAKRAEAIAAGKPAPPIPTLEDFNFVWDKVQNAQTVNMGKALEKAGKAKTMLIEALPGRYVLYGMGFQQVFQ
;
A
#
# COMPACT_ATOMS: atom_id res chain seq x y z
N MET A 1 -3.12 48.94 -41.67
CA MET A 1 -3.71 48.64 -40.35
C MET A 1 -4.23 47.21 -40.35
N SER A 2 -3.48 46.25 -39.82
CA SER A 2 -3.99 44.88 -39.62
C SER A 2 -3.59 44.40 -38.22
N LYS A 3 -4.60 44.20 -37.37
CA LYS A 3 -4.48 43.74 -35.99
C LYS A 3 -4.12 42.25 -35.98
N ARG A 4 -2.94 41.88 -35.50
CA ARG A 4 -2.59 40.49 -35.20
C ARG A 4 -3.07 40.17 -33.79
N LEU A 5 -4.08 39.29 -33.65
CA LEU A 5 -4.44 38.69 -32.37
C LEU A 5 -3.36 37.68 -31.97
N LEU A 6 -2.77 37.88 -30.80
CA LEU A 6 -1.87 36.94 -30.14
C LEU A 6 -2.73 36.04 -29.24
N ALA A 7 -2.90 34.77 -29.62
CA ALA A 7 -3.54 33.77 -28.77
C ALA A 7 -2.53 33.26 -27.73
N ILE A 8 -2.78 33.54 -26.46
CA ILE A 8 -2.02 32.98 -25.34
C ILE A 8 -2.65 31.62 -25.00
N THR A 9 -1.99 30.54 -25.39
CA THR A 9 -2.37 29.18 -25.00
C THR A 9 -1.87 28.94 -23.58
N LEU A 10 -2.76 29.07 -22.60
CA LEU A 10 -2.49 28.76 -21.20
C LEU A 10 -2.43 27.22 -21.05
N ALA A 11 -1.21 26.68 -20.99
CA ALA A 11 -0.99 25.27 -20.70
C ALA A 11 -1.33 25.00 -19.23
N PHE A 12 -2.53 24.48 -18.97
CA PHE A 12 -2.87 23.88 -17.69
C PHE A 12 -2.07 22.58 -17.54
N ALA A 13 -0.92 22.67 -16.86
CA ALA A 13 -0.26 21.49 -16.31
C ALA A 13 -1.16 20.95 -15.18
N LEU A 14 -1.97 19.94 -15.50
CA LEU A 14 -2.68 19.19 -14.48
C LEU A 14 -1.62 18.48 -13.61
N PRO A 15 -1.61 18.69 -12.28
CA PRO A 15 -0.73 17.93 -11.41
C PRO A 15 -1.14 16.45 -11.50
N ALA A 16 -0.25 15.63 -12.02
CA ALA A 16 -0.42 14.18 -11.95
C ALA A 16 -0.45 13.79 -10.46
N PRO A 17 -1.39 12.97 -10.00
CA PRO A 17 -1.35 12.43 -8.66
C PRO A 17 -0.06 11.60 -8.53
N ALA A 18 0.91 12.12 -7.79
CA ALA A 18 2.00 11.32 -7.30
C ALA A 18 1.38 10.32 -6.33
N PHE A 19 1.27 9.05 -6.77
CA PHE A 19 1.07 7.95 -5.85
C PHE A 19 2.24 8.02 -4.86
N ALA A 20 1.97 8.47 -3.63
CA ALA A 20 2.95 8.49 -2.58
C ALA A 20 3.47 7.06 -2.41
N GLN A 21 4.68 6.81 -2.90
CA GLN A 21 5.41 5.59 -2.60
C GLN A 21 5.51 5.55 -1.07
N SER A 22 4.90 4.56 -0.42
CA SER A 22 4.93 4.54 1.05
C SER A 22 6.39 4.51 1.50
N GLU A 23 6.78 5.45 2.37
CA GLU A 23 8.13 5.51 2.92
C GLU A 23 8.41 4.40 3.97
N GLU A 24 7.49 3.45 4.13
CA GLU A 24 7.61 2.40 5.15
C GLU A 24 8.74 1.40 4.84
N LEU A 25 9.06 1.19 3.56
CA LEU A 25 10.10 0.26 3.09
C LEU A 25 10.70 0.80 1.77
N THR A 26 12.00 1.05 1.75
CA THR A 26 12.70 1.67 0.62
C THR A 26 13.94 0.86 0.24
N GLU A 27 14.03 0.42 -1.02
CA GLU A 27 15.22 -0.30 -1.48
C GLU A 27 16.36 0.66 -1.83
N ILE A 28 17.53 0.41 -1.24
CA ILE A 28 18.75 1.17 -1.48
C ILE A 28 19.50 0.55 -2.65
N ARG A 29 19.74 1.35 -3.69
CA ARG A 29 20.48 0.97 -4.88
C ARG A 29 21.96 1.30 -4.71
N GLY A 30 22.85 0.42 -5.19
CA GLY A 30 24.29 0.67 -5.12
C GLY A 30 24.82 1.71 -6.10
N ASP A 31 24.03 2.10 -7.10
CA ASP A 31 24.40 3.13 -8.07
C ASP A 31 24.10 4.56 -7.59
N LYS A 32 23.58 4.70 -6.37
CA LYS A 32 23.31 6.00 -5.74
C LYS A 32 24.02 6.09 -4.39
N PRO A 33 24.57 7.27 -4.05
CA PRO A 33 25.04 7.49 -2.69
C PRO A 33 23.85 7.38 -1.71
N PHE A 34 24.12 6.81 -0.54
CA PHE A 34 23.15 6.72 0.54
C PHE A 34 23.84 6.94 1.89
N THR A 35 23.05 7.21 2.91
CA THR A 35 23.55 7.35 4.29
C THR A 35 22.59 6.63 5.21
N PHE A 36 23.13 5.90 6.17
CA PHE A 36 22.32 5.24 7.19
C PHE A 36 21.69 6.29 8.10
N ARG A 37 20.38 6.16 8.28
CA ARG A 37 19.60 6.95 9.22
C ARG A 37 19.46 6.18 10.53
N SER A 38 19.64 6.87 11.64
CA SER A 38 19.55 6.26 12.97
C SER A 38 18.12 5.93 13.40
N ASP A 39 17.10 6.50 12.74
CA ASP A 39 15.68 6.28 13.02
C ASP A 39 15.06 5.14 12.19
N ARG A 40 15.89 4.37 11.48
CA ARG A 40 15.44 3.32 10.55
C ARG A 40 16.09 1.97 10.87
N ALA A 41 15.39 0.91 10.50
CA ALA A 41 15.91 -0.45 10.48
C ALA A 41 16.39 -0.80 9.07
N TYR A 42 17.31 -1.77 8.98
CA TYR A 42 17.87 -2.20 7.70
C TYR A 42 17.84 -3.72 7.56
N PHE A 43 17.33 -4.19 6.43
CA PHE A 43 17.44 -5.59 6.02
C PHE A 43 18.53 -5.70 4.96
N LEU A 44 19.55 -6.51 5.24
CA LEU A 44 20.57 -6.90 4.28
C LEU A 44 20.42 -8.39 4.00
N PHE A 45 20.17 -8.74 2.74
CA PHE A 45 20.12 -10.14 2.34
C PHE A 45 20.62 -10.33 0.92
N ARG A 46 21.07 -11.55 0.64
CA ARG A 46 21.48 -11.98 -0.69
C ARG A 46 20.51 -13.02 -1.20
N SER A 47 20.10 -12.88 -2.46
CA SER A 47 19.29 -13.88 -3.15
C SER A 47 19.87 -14.14 -4.54
N ASP A 48 19.95 -15.41 -4.91
CA ASP A 48 20.21 -15.88 -6.27
C ASP A 48 18.93 -16.34 -6.98
N SER A 49 17.78 -16.27 -6.29
CA SER A 49 16.49 -16.61 -6.84
C SER A 49 15.95 -15.46 -7.69
N GLY A 50 15.21 -15.81 -8.76
CA GLY A 50 14.45 -14.84 -9.55
C GLY A 50 13.20 -14.32 -8.84
N VAL A 51 13.01 -14.66 -7.55
CA VAL A 51 11.76 -14.42 -6.84
C VAL A 51 11.89 -13.22 -5.91
N SER A 52 10.88 -12.36 -5.92
CA SER A 52 10.87 -11.14 -5.12
C SER A 52 10.28 -11.44 -3.74
N PRO A 53 11.03 -11.21 -2.64
CA PRO A 53 10.50 -11.42 -1.31
C PRO A 53 9.39 -10.41 -1.00
N VAL A 54 8.41 -10.86 -0.21
CA VAL A 54 7.35 -10.00 0.33
C VAL A 54 7.55 -9.86 1.83
N PHE A 55 7.72 -8.62 2.29
CA PHE A 55 7.81 -8.27 3.69
C PHE A 55 6.45 -7.80 4.19
N LEU A 56 5.99 -8.40 5.27
CA LEU A 56 4.82 -7.97 6.01
C LEU A 56 5.26 -7.35 7.34
N ARG A 57 4.97 -6.06 7.53
CA ARG A 57 5.10 -5.42 8.84
C ARG A 57 3.94 -5.86 9.73
N ILE A 58 4.24 -6.26 10.95
CA ILE A 58 3.21 -6.48 11.96
C ILE A 58 2.76 -5.11 12.45
N PRO A 59 1.47 -4.74 12.32
CA PRO A 59 0.97 -3.49 12.86
C PRO A 59 1.20 -3.42 14.37
N THR A 60 1.48 -2.21 14.86
CA THR A 60 1.57 -1.91 16.28
C THR A 60 0.20 -1.96 16.93
N GLU A 61 0.17 -2.05 18.25
CA GLU A 61 -1.09 -2.01 19.01
C GLU A 61 -1.86 -0.71 18.77
N ALA A 62 -1.17 0.43 18.69
CA ALA A 62 -1.79 1.72 18.39
C ALA A 62 -2.42 1.76 16.99
N GLU A 63 -1.76 1.18 15.97
CA GLU A 63 -2.31 1.07 14.62
C GLU A 63 -3.55 0.15 14.58
N MET A 64 -3.53 -0.95 15.34
CA MET A 64 -4.69 -1.84 15.47
C MET A 64 -5.87 -1.15 16.19
N GLN A 65 -5.60 -0.40 17.26
CA GLN A 65 -6.62 0.38 17.95
C GLN A 65 -7.25 1.45 17.04
N ALA A 66 -6.42 2.13 16.22
CA ALA A 66 -6.89 3.10 15.24
C ALA A 66 -7.75 2.44 14.15
N TYR A 67 -7.33 1.28 13.64
CA TYR A 67 -8.12 0.47 12.72
C TYR A 67 -9.48 0.10 13.31
N ASP A 68 -9.52 -0.44 14.53
CA ASP A 68 -10.76 -0.87 15.17
C ASP A 68 -11.70 0.30 15.43
N ALA A 69 -11.17 1.44 15.85
CA ALA A 69 -11.95 2.66 16.05
C ALA A 69 -12.57 3.14 14.73
N ALA A 70 -11.81 3.16 13.65
CA ALA A 70 -12.29 3.56 12.33
C ALA A 70 -13.31 2.57 11.76
N LYS A 71 -13.09 1.26 11.94
CA LYS A 71 -14.05 0.22 11.53
C LYS A 71 -15.38 0.39 12.28
N ARG A 72 -15.33 0.62 13.59
CA ARG A 72 -16.52 0.88 14.43
C ARG A 72 -17.29 2.12 13.96
N GLU A 73 -16.58 3.21 13.69
CA GLU A 73 -17.21 4.45 13.20
C GLU A 73 -17.84 4.26 11.82
N ALA A 74 -17.13 3.59 10.90
CA ALA A 74 -17.64 3.31 9.56
C ALA A 74 -18.86 2.38 9.60
N PHE A 75 -18.85 1.37 10.47
CA PHE A 75 -19.99 0.48 10.68
C PHE A 75 -21.19 1.25 11.24
N ALA A 76 -21.02 2.05 12.30
CA ALA A 76 -22.11 2.85 12.87
C ALA A 76 -22.79 3.77 11.85
N LYS A 77 -22.02 4.29 10.87
CA LYS A 77 -22.56 5.09 9.76
C LYS A 77 -23.28 4.25 8.71
N ALA A 78 -22.85 3.02 8.47
CA ALA A 78 -23.38 2.14 7.43
C ALA A 78 -24.56 1.28 7.90
N GLU A 79 -24.57 0.89 9.18
CA GLU A 79 -25.52 -0.05 9.79
C GLU A 79 -26.99 0.29 9.51
N PRO A 80 -27.47 1.54 9.67
CA PRO A 80 -28.87 1.86 9.40
C PRO A 80 -29.29 1.55 7.95
N LYS A 81 -28.40 1.81 6.98
CA LYS A 81 -28.65 1.52 5.56
C LYS A 81 -28.63 0.02 5.29
N LEU A 82 -27.75 -0.73 5.95
CA LEU A 82 -27.68 -2.18 5.79
C LEU A 82 -28.92 -2.87 6.37
N VAL A 83 -29.38 -2.41 7.55
CA VAL A 83 -30.63 -2.89 8.17
C VAL A 83 -31.84 -2.58 7.29
N ALA A 84 -31.95 -1.36 6.77
CA ALA A 84 -33.03 -0.97 5.86
C ALA A 84 -33.05 -1.84 4.59
N LYS A 85 -31.90 -2.01 3.92
CA LYS A 85 -31.76 -2.88 2.74
C LYS A 85 -32.18 -4.32 3.02
N ARG A 86 -31.87 -4.83 4.22
CA ARG A 86 -32.29 -6.16 4.64
C ARG A 86 -33.81 -6.24 4.82
N ALA A 87 -34.42 -5.26 5.49
CA ALA A 87 -35.86 -5.19 5.67
C ALA A 87 -36.61 -5.09 4.33
N GLU A 88 -36.11 -4.29 3.39
CA GLU A 88 -36.64 -4.18 2.02
C GLU A 88 -36.60 -5.51 1.28
N ALA A 89 -35.49 -6.26 1.36
CA ALA A 89 -35.38 -7.57 0.74
C ALA A 89 -36.40 -8.58 1.30
N ILE A 90 -36.60 -8.59 2.63
CA ILE A 90 -37.60 -9.43 3.30
C ILE A 90 -39.01 -9.07 2.84
N ALA A 91 -39.35 -7.78 2.84
CA ALA A 91 -40.66 -7.31 2.40
C ALA A 91 -40.95 -7.64 0.93
N ALA A 92 -39.91 -7.66 0.09
CA ALA A 92 -40.00 -8.04 -1.31
C ALA A 92 -39.99 -9.57 -1.56
N GLY A 93 -39.95 -10.41 -0.52
CA GLY A 93 -39.85 -11.87 -0.66
C GLY A 93 -38.53 -12.34 -1.30
N LYS A 94 -37.49 -11.49 -1.29
CA LYS A 94 -36.16 -11.81 -1.82
C LYS A 94 -35.29 -12.42 -0.71
N PRO A 95 -34.25 -13.19 -1.06
CA PRO A 95 -33.25 -13.63 -0.09
C PRO A 95 -32.69 -12.42 0.67
N ALA A 96 -32.83 -12.43 1.99
CA ALA A 96 -32.36 -11.36 2.84
C ALA A 96 -30.82 -11.41 2.95
N PRO A 97 -30.12 -10.27 2.85
CA PRO A 97 -28.72 -10.18 3.25
C PRO A 97 -28.52 -10.66 4.71
N PRO A 98 -27.28 -11.07 5.06
CA PRO A 98 -26.92 -11.38 6.45
C PRO A 98 -27.27 -10.23 7.40
N ILE A 99 -27.45 -10.56 8.68
CA ILE A 99 -27.59 -9.54 9.73
C ILE A 99 -26.27 -8.74 9.75
N PRO A 100 -26.31 -7.40 9.64
CA PRO A 100 -25.10 -6.61 9.72
C PRO A 100 -24.45 -6.74 11.09
N THR A 101 -23.17 -7.10 11.12
CA THR A 101 -22.34 -7.19 12.32
C THR A 101 -21.06 -6.40 12.09
N LEU A 102 -20.40 -5.97 13.16
CA LEU A 102 -19.12 -5.27 13.06
C LEU A 102 -18.03 -6.20 12.53
N GLU A 103 -18.09 -7.48 12.90
CA GLU A 103 -17.13 -8.52 12.53
C GLU A 103 -17.09 -8.71 11.01
N ASP A 104 -18.25 -8.91 10.39
CA ASP A 104 -18.40 -9.21 8.95
C ASP A 104 -18.48 -7.95 8.08
N PHE A 105 -18.43 -6.76 8.70
CA PHE A 105 -18.45 -5.51 7.97
C PHE A 105 -17.19 -5.34 7.12
N ASN A 106 -17.38 -5.33 5.80
CA ASN A 106 -16.32 -5.07 4.84
C ASN A 106 -15.83 -3.63 4.99
N PHE A 107 -14.58 -3.48 5.41
CA PHE A 107 -13.95 -2.20 5.69
C PHE A 107 -12.55 -2.16 5.07
N VAL A 108 -12.30 -1.13 4.27
CA VAL A 108 -10.99 -0.88 3.65
C VAL A 108 -10.24 0.14 4.49
N TRP A 109 -9.03 -0.22 4.91
CA TRP A 109 -8.15 0.64 5.68
C TRP A 109 -6.93 1.03 4.85
N ASP A 110 -6.81 2.31 4.54
CA ASP A 110 -5.78 2.84 3.63
C ASP A 110 -4.64 3.58 4.36
N LYS A 111 -4.70 3.66 5.70
CA LYS A 111 -3.74 4.43 6.51
C LYS A 111 -2.42 3.73 6.79
N VAL A 112 -2.40 2.40 6.71
CA VAL A 112 -1.22 1.59 7.02
C VAL A 112 -0.97 0.63 5.87
N GLN A 113 0.20 0.72 5.23
CA GLN A 113 0.62 -0.21 4.18
C GLN A 113 1.61 -1.22 4.77
N ASN A 114 1.05 -2.31 5.28
CA ASN A 114 1.83 -3.33 5.98
C ASN A 114 2.47 -4.39 5.07
N ALA A 115 2.22 -4.37 3.76
CA ALA A 115 2.71 -5.39 2.83
C ALA A 115 3.49 -4.78 1.67
N GLN A 116 4.74 -5.22 1.48
CA GLN A 116 5.60 -4.70 0.41
C GLN A 116 6.45 -5.77 -0.26
N THR A 117 6.45 -5.72 -1.59
CA THR A 117 7.30 -6.57 -2.44
C THR A 117 8.61 -5.85 -2.72
N VAL A 118 9.72 -6.56 -2.58
CA VAL A 118 11.04 -6.01 -2.89
C VAL A 118 11.31 -6.02 -4.38
N ASN A 119 11.66 -4.88 -4.94
CA ASN A 119 12.10 -4.80 -6.33
C ASN A 119 13.54 -5.29 -6.47
N MET A 120 13.71 -6.54 -6.89
CA MET A 120 15.01 -7.16 -7.17
C MET A 120 15.81 -6.48 -8.30
N GLY A 121 15.25 -5.48 -9.00
CA GLY A 121 15.99 -4.62 -9.94
C GLY A 121 16.86 -3.56 -9.25
N LYS A 122 16.49 -3.17 -8.02
CA LYS A 122 17.13 -2.12 -7.21
C LYS A 122 18.18 -2.66 -6.24
N ALA A 123 18.96 -3.65 -6.67
CA ALA A 123 19.98 -4.27 -5.82
C ALA A 123 21.07 -3.27 -5.38
N LEU A 124 21.60 -3.47 -4.18
CA LEU A 124 22.81 -2.81 -3.70
C LEU A 124 24.03 -3.30 -4.52
N GLU A 125 24.11 -4.61 -4.76
CA GLU A 125 25.20 -5.22 -5.53
C GLU A 125 24.66 -6.37 -6.38
N LYS A 126 25.29 -6.61 -7.54
CA LYS A 126 24.98 -7.72 -8.44
C LYS A 126 26.24 -8.52 -8.73
N ALA A 127 26.20 -9.83 -8.47
CA ALA A 127 27.29 -10.77 -8.72
C ALA A 127 26.76 -11.99 -9.48
N GLY A 128 26.88 -11.97 -10.81
CA GLY A 128 26.26 -12.97 -11.68
C GLY A 128 24.73 -12.96 -11.52
N LYS A 129 24.15 -14.10 -11.14
CA LYS A 129 22.70 -14.22 -10.84
C LYS A 129 22.34 -13.75 -9.43
N ALA A 130 23.31 -13.65 -8.54
CA ALA A 130 23.08 -13.23 -7.17
C ALA A 130 22.93 -11.71 -7.05
N LYS A 131 22.01 -11.29 -6.19
CA LYS A 131 21.70 -9.90 -5.90
C LYS A 131 21.76 -9.69 -4.40
N THR A 132 22.55 -8.72 -3.97
CA THR A 132 22.57 -8.23 -2.60
C THR A 132 21.58 -7.09 -2.50
N MET A 133 20.60 -7.20 -1.62
CA MET A 133 19.56 -6.22 -1.37
C MET A 133 19.83 -5.54 -0.04
N LEU A 134 19.78 -4.21 -0.03
CA LEU A 134 19.74 -3.42 1.20
C LEU A 134 18.43 -2.65 1.19
N ILE A 135 17.68 -2.78 2.27
CA ILE A 135 16.35 -2.20 2.38
C ILE A 135 16.26 -1.42 3.69
N GLU A 136 15.89 -0.15 3.58
CA GLU A 136 15.52 0.71 4.70
C GLU A 136 14.06 0.48 5.07
N ALA A 137 13.77 0.35 6.35
CA ALA A 137 12.42 0.11 6.86
C ALA A 137 12.17 0.92 8.15
N LEU A 138 10.90 1.11 8.50
CA LEU A 138 10.56 1.55 9.85
C LEU A 138 11.01 0.50 10.89
N PRO A 139 11.43 0.90 12.10
CA PRO A 139 11.67 -0.06 13.18
C PRO A 139 10.39 -0.82 13.51
N GLY A 140 10.48 -2.15 13.64
CA GLY A 140 9.32 -2.96 13.93
C GLY A 140 9.56 -4.46 13.76
N ARG A 141 8.46 -5.21 13.87
CA ARG A 141 8.46 -6.66 13.64
C ARG A 141 7.99 -6.93 12.22
N TYR A 142 8.73 -7.78 11.53
CA TYR A 142 8.47 -8.13 10.14
C TYR A 142 8.39 -9.64 9.98
N VAL A 143 7.50 -10.07 9.10
CA VAL A 143 7.41 -11.44 8.62
C VAL A 143 7.84 -11.44 7.16
N LEU A 144 8.83 -12.27 6.84
CA LEU A 144 9.11 -12.62 5.46
C LEU A 144 8.05 -13.64 5.03
N TYR A 145 6.99 -13.17 4.38
CA TYR A 145 5.79 -13.97 4.15
C TYR A 145 5.94 -14.95 2.98
N GLY A 146 6.85 -14.67 2.05
CA GLY A 146 7.18 -15.61 1.00
C GLY A 146 7.78 -14.98 -0.24
N MET A 147 7.54 -15.69 -1.35
CA MET A 147 8.18 -15.54 -2.64
C MET A 147 7.09 -15.18 -3.68
N GLY A 148 7.07 -13.92 -4.14
CA GLY A 148 6.13 -13.45 -5.16
C GLY A 148 6.70 -13.52 -6.57
N PHE A 149 5.92 -14.00 -7.54
CA PHE A 149 6.28 -13.86 -8.96
C PHE A 149 6.24 -12.38 -9.33
N GLN A 150 7.37 -11.86 -9.81
CA GLN A 150 7.44 -10.50 -10.32
C GLN A 150 6.56 -10.42 -11.57
N GLN A 151 5.34 -9.86 -11.48
CA GLN A 151 4.58 -9.52 -12.68
C GLN A 151 5.33 -8.39 -13.39
N VAL A 152 6.09 -8.77 -14.40
CA VAL A 152 6.71 -7.84 -15.34
C VAL A 152 5.56 -7.34 -16.22
N PHE A 153 4.95 -6.21 -15.86
CA PHE A 153 4.26 -5.41 -16.87
C PHE A 153 5.38 -4.77 -17.71
N GLN A 154 5.53 -5.28 -18.93
CA GLN A 154 6.33 -4.64 -19.98
C GLN A 154 5.62 -3.37 -20.47
#